data_AF-A0A509L1V5-F1
#
_entry.id   AF-A0A509L1V5-F1
#
_cell.length_a   1.000
_cell.length_b   1.000
_cell.length_c   1.000
_cell.angle_alpha   90.00
_cell.angle_beta   90.00
_cell.angle_gamma   90.00
#
_symmetry.space_group_name_H-M   'P 1'
#
loop_
_entity.id
_entity.type
_entity.pdbx_description
1 polymer ?
#
loop_
_entity_poly.entity_id
_entity_poly.type
_entity_poly.pdbx_seq_one_letter_code
_entity_poly.pdbx_strand_id
1 'polypeptide(L)'
;MDGIWPDDITPKQAADLIDYLVKLIGVDHVGIASDDMFILSLVIKFAKENPESYDDEGYMLSAFDKGANGCGEMAKILPAVTDELWKRGYSNEDIAKIYGGNMMRVYKQVWK
;
A
#
# COMPACT_ATOMS: atom_id res chain seq x y z
N MET A 1 0.82 -18.75 -4.60
CA MET A 1 0.29 -17.58 -5.33
C MET A 1 0.44 -17.93 -6.80
N ASP A 2 -0.67 -18.09 -7.50
CA ASP A 2 -0.72 -18.37 -8.95
C ASP A 2 -0.19 -17.20 -9.80
N GLY A 3 0.12 -16.06 -9.18
CA GLY A 3 0.75 -14.90 -9.83
C GLY A 3 -0.23 -14.07 -10.66
N ILE A 4 -1.52 -14.39 -10.59
CA ILE A 4 -2.58 -13.66 -11.27
C ILE A 4 -3.15 -12.67 -10.27
N TRP A 5 -2.78 -11.41 -10.44
CA TRP A 5 -3.27 -10.31 -9.62
C TRP A 5 -4.44 -9.65 -10.34
N PRO A 6 -5.57 -9.39 -9.68
CA PRO A 6 -6.59 -8.54 -10.28
C PRO A 6 -5.99 -7.16 -10.55
N ASP A 7 -6.28 -6.59 -11.71
CA ASP A 7 -5.74 -5.29 -12.14
C ASP A 7 -6.03 -4.18 -11.11
N ASP A 8 -7.18 -4.28 -10.44
CA ASP A 8 -7.63 -3.33 -9.41
C ASP A 8 -7.97 -4.05 -8.10
N ILE A 9 -7.49 -3.49 -6.98
CA ILE A 9 -8.02 -3.82 -5.66
C ILE A 9 -9.32 -3.06 -5.43
N THR A 10 -10.29 -3.69 -4.78
CA THR A 10 -11.51 -3.01 -4.34
C THR A 10 -11.30 -2.29 -3.01
N PRO A 11 -12.09 -1.24 -2.71
CA PRO A 11 -12.07 -0.60 -1.38
C PRO A 11 -12.28 -1.60 -0.24
N LYS A 12 -13.13 -2.61 -0.47
CA LYS A 12 -13.39 -3.67 0.51
C LYS A 12 -12.15 -4.52 0.78
N GLN A 13 -11.41 -4.91 -0.26
CA GLN A 13 -10.17 -5.71 -0.10
C GLN A 13 -9.09 -4.92 0.63
N ALA A 14 -8.94 -3.63 0.33
CA ALA A 14 -8.02 -2.76 1.06
C ALA A 14 -8.43 -2.63 2.54
N ALA A 15 -9.71 -2.43 2.82
CA ALA A 15 -10.22 -2.40 4.20
C ALA A 15 -10.11 -3.76 4.91
N ASP A 16 -10.24 -4.89 4.21
CA ASP A 16 -10.01 -6.23 4.76
C ASP A 16 -8.56 -6.40 5.24
N LEU A 17 -7.59 -5.92 4.46
CA LEU A 17 -6.17 -5.94 4.84
C LEU A 17 -5.91 -5.06 6.08
N ILE A 18 -6.40 -3.82 6.07
CA ILE A 18 -6.25 -2.90 7.22
C ILE A 18 -6.88 -3.52 8.47
N ASP A 19 -8.11 -4.02 8.37
CA ASP A 19 -8.83 -4.59 9.50
C ASP A 19 -8.15 -5.84 10.07
N TYR A 20 -7.61 -6.69 9.19
CA TYR A 20 -6.81 -7.84 9.61
C TYR A 20 -5.58 -7.40 10.42
N LEU A 21 -4.83 -6.40 9.93
CA LEU A 21 -3.65 -5.89 10.62
C LEU A 21 -4.02 -5.25 11.96
N VAL A 22 -5.10 -4.48 12.02
CA VAL A 22 -5.58 -3.89 13.29
C VAL A 22 -5.92 -4.98 14.29
N LYS A 23 -6.61 -6.05 13.88
CA LYS A 23 -6.92 -7.19 14.76
C LYS A 23 -5.67 -7.94 15.23
N LEU A 24 -4.63 -7.98 14.41
CA LEU A 24 -3.40 -8.70 14.70
C LEU A 24 -2.46 -7.93 15.63
N ILE A 25 -2.24 -6.64 15.35
CA ILE A 25 -1.21 -5.83 16.02
C ILE A 25 -1.73 -4.57 16.73
N GLY A 26 -3.04 -4.30 16.66
CA GLY A 26 -3.67 -3.15 17.29
C GLY A 26 -3.64 -1.88 16.43
N VAL A 27 -4.67 -1.04 16.59
CA VAL A 27 -4.88 0.17 15.76
C VAL A 27 -3.75 1.20 15.87
N ASP A 28 -3.02 1.24 16.99
CA ASP A 28 -1.90 2.17 17.20
C ASP A 28 -0.61 1.76 16.43
N HIS A 29 -0.65 0.63 15.72
CA HIS A 29 0.50 0.02 15.04
C HIS A 29 0.29 -0.16 13.53
N VAL A 30 -0.81 0.35 12.96
CA VAL A 30 -1.13 0.24 11.54
C VAL A 30 -1.00 1.59 10.84
N GLY A 31 -0.42 1.61 9.64
CA GLY A 31 -0.32 2.77 8.76
C GLY A 31 -0.56 2.39 7.31
N ILE A 32 -0.69 3.38 6.43
CA ILE A 32 -0.87 3.18 4.97
C ILE A 32 0.37 3.68 4.23
N ALA A 33 0.86 2.86 3.30
CA ALA A 33 1.84 3.23 2.27
C ALA A 33 1.40 2.53 0.98
N SER A 34 0.80 3.28 0.05
CA SER A 34 0.15 2.69 -1.12
C SER A 34 1.11 2.13 -2.17
N ASP A 35 2.36 2.60 -2.16
CA ASP A 35 3.39 2.22 -3.14
C ASP A 35 2.93 2.46 -4.60
N ASP A 36 2.17 3.54 -4.81
CA ASP A 36 1.58 3.84 -6.10
C ASP A 36 2.62 4.27 -7.14
N MET A 37 2.70 3.51 -8.23
CA MET A 37 3.53 3.81 -9.39
C MET A 37 2.74 4.63 -10.41
N PHE A 38 2.61 5.94 -10.19
CA PHE A 38 1.80 6.85 -11.03
C PHE A 38 2.00 6.70 -12.56
N ILE A 39 3.25 6.44 -13.00
CA ILE A 39 3.56 6.20 -14.42
C ILE A 39 4.53 5.02 -14.54
N LEU A 40 3.98 3.81 -14.71
CA LEU A 40 4.77 2.57 -14.79
C LEU A 40 5.87 2.60 -15.86
N SER A 41 5.60 3.19 -17.04
CA SER A 41 6.59 3.23 -18.12
C SER A 41 7.87 3.99 -17.74
N LEU A 42 7.76 4.99 -16.87
CA LEU A 42 8.92 5.70 -16.34
C LEU A 42 9.68 4.84 -15.32
N VAL A 43 8.97 4.11 -14.46
CA VAL A 43 9.57 3.17 -13.50
C VAL A 43 10.34 2.07 -14.22
N ILE A 44 9.72 1.44 -15.24
CA ILE A 44 10.36 0.41 -16.06
C ILE A 44 11.60 0.97 -16.75
N LYS A 45 11.50 2.16 -17.35
CA LYS A 45 12.64 2.81 -18.01
C LYS A 45 13.78 3.06 -17.02
N PHE A 46 13.46 3.65 -15.87
CA PHE A 46 14.45 3.94 -14.82
C PHE A 46 15.14 2.66 -14.36
N ALA A 47 14.39 1.59 -14.08
CA ALA A 47 14.97 0.33 -13.61
C ALA A 47 15.86 -0.37 -14.65
N LYS A 48 15.49 -0.32 -15.94
CA LYS A 48 16.32 -0.85 -17.03
C LYS A 48 17.61 -0.05 -17.22
N GLU A 49 17.55 1.27 -17.04
CA GLU A 49 18.73 2.15 -17.14
C GLU A 49 19.63 2.08 -15.90
N ASN A 50 19.09 1.62 -14.75
CA ASN A 50 19.80 1.59 -13.47
C ASN A 50 19.68 0.22 -12.77
N PRO A 51 20.15 -0.88 -13.37
CA PRO A 51 20.01 -2.22 -12.80
C PRO A 51 20.67 -2.36 -11.43
N GLU A 52 21.76 -1.64 -11.16
CA GLU A 52 22.43 -1.66 -9.84
C GLU A 52 21.64 -0.93 -8.73
N SER A 53 20.60 -0.15 -9.07
CA SER A 53 19.71 0.47 -8.07
C SER A 53 18.72 -0.53 -7.47
N TYR A 54 18.57 -1.71 -8.09
CA TYR A 54 17.66 -2.75 -7.67
C TYR A 54 18.45 -4.06 -7.48
N ASP A 55 18.85 -4.34 -6.25
CA ASP A 55 19.51 -5.60 -5.87
C ASP A 55 18.47 -6.72 -5.70
N ASP A 56 17.75 -7.02 -6.79
CA ASP A 56 16.62 -7.96 -6.80
C ASP A 56 16.77 -9.07 -7.85
N GLU A 57 17.96 -9.23 -8.41
CA GLU A 57 18.27 -10.20 -9.48
C GLU A 57 17.33 -10.11 -10.70
N GLY A 58 16.77 -8.92 -10.96
CA GLY A 58 15.84 -8.68 -12.07
C GLY A 58 14.41 -9.15 -11.80
N TYR A 59 14.08 -9.47 -10.54
CA TYR A 59 12.76 -9.92 -10.12
C TYR A 59 11.66 -8.94 -10.52
N MET A 60 11.85 -7.64 -10.26
CA MET A 60 10.83 -6.62 -10.53
C MET A 60 10.50 -6.52 -12.02
N LEU A 61 11.52 -6.51 -12.88
CA LEU A 61 11.30 -6.50 -14.33
C LEU A 61 10.59 -7.78 -14.80
N SER A 62 10.97 -8.94 -14.26
CA SER A 62 10.31 -10.23 -14.53
C SER A 62 8.84 -10.23 -14.08
N ALA A 63 8.52 -9.58 -12.96
CA ALA A 63 7.15 -9.44 -12.48
C ALA A 63 6.31 -8.52 -13.39
N PHE A 64 6.87 -7.40 -13.82
CA PHE A 64 6.22 -6.48 -14.76
C PHE A 64 5.92 -7.14 -16.11
N ASP A 65 6.87 -7.92 -16.66
CA ASP A 65 6.67 -8.67 -17.90
C ASP A 65 5.58 -9.76 -17.77
N LYS A 66 5.27 -10.19 -16.54
CA LYS A 66 4.20 -11.15 -16.22
C LYS A 66 2.86 -10.49 -15.86
N GLY A 67 2.75 -9.17 -15.97
CA GLY A 67 1.49 -8.46 -15.72
C GLY A 67 1.33 -7.88 -14.32
N ALA A 68 2.38 -7.81 -13.51
CA ALA A 68 2.37 -7.01 -12.26
C ALA A 68 2.48 -5.49 -12.55
N ASN A 69 1.75 -5.03 -13.56
CA ASN A 69 1.81 -3.67 -14.11
C ASN A 69 0.72 -2.74 -13.54
N GLY A 70 -0.21 -3.28 -12.74
CA GLY A 70 -1.16 -2.54 -11.92
C GLY A 70 -0.84 -2.72 -10.44
N CYS A 71 -0.61 -1.64 -9.71
CA CYS A 71 -0.43 -1.68 -8.25
C CYS A 71 -1.74 -1.51 -7.48
N GLY A 72 -2.90 -1.60 -8.14
CA GLY A 72 -4.21 -1.36 -7.52
C GLY A 72 -4.21 -0.04 -6.76
N GLU A 73 -4.04 1.08 -7.49
CA GLU A 73 -3.62 2.38 -6.94
C GLU A 73 -4.48 2.79 -5.73
N MET A 74 -4.01 2.48 -4.53
CA MET A 74 -4.83 2.60 -3.33
C MET A 74 -5.17 4.07 -3.08
N ALA A 75 -4.29 5.00 -3.47
CA ALA A 75 -4.56 6.44 -3.40
C ALA A 75 -5.83 6.87 -4.15
N LYS A 76 -6.21 6.19 -5.25
CA LYS A 76 -7.44 6.53 -6.00
C LYS A 76 -8.71 6.18 -5.24
N ILE A 77 -8.63 5.26 -4.27
CA ILE A 77 -9.78 4.70 -3.58
C ILE A 77 -9.79 4.95 -2.06
N LEU A 78 -8.84 5.71 -1.51
CA LEU A 78 -8.78 6.02 -0.07
C LEU A 78 -10.12 6.53 0.52
N PRO A 79 -10.89 7.42 -0.15
CA PRO A 79 -12.20 7.82 0.37
C PRO A 79 -13.16 6.64 0.52
N ALA A 80 -13.23 5.74 -0.48
CA ALA A 80 -14.08 4.56 -0.42
C ALA A 80 -13.56 3.52 0.58
N VAL A 81 -12.24 3.43 0.80
CA VAL A 81 -11.66 2.61 1.87
C VAL A 81 -12.11 3.14 3.24
N THR A 82 -12.18 4.45 3.40
CA THR A 82 -12.70 5.10 4.62
C THR A 82 -14.15 4.70 4.87
N ASP A 83 -15.00 4.71 3.84
CA ASP A 83 -16.39 4.23 3.95
C ASP A 83 -16.48 2.77 4.42
N GLU A 84 -15.61 1.91 3.89
CA GLU A 84 -15.54 0.50 4.29
C GLU A 84 -15.04 0.31 5.73
N LEU A 85 -14.13 1.16 6.22
CA LEU A 85 -13.70 1.14 7.62
C LEU A 85 -14.79 1.66 8.56
N TRP A 86 -15.52 2.71 8.20
CA TRP A 86 -16.67 3.17 8.98
C TRP A 86 -17.75 2.09 9.12
N LYS A 87 -18.06 1.36 8.04
CA LYS A 87 -19.00 0.22 8.08
C LYS A 87 -18.57 -0.88 9.05
N ARG A 88 -17.28 -0.99 9.35
CA ARG A 88 -16.70 -1.96 10.30
C ARG A 88 -16.61 -1.43 11.74
N GLY A 89 -17.03 -0.19 11.98
CA GLY A 89 -17.05 0.41 13.32
C GLY A 89 -15.77 1.14 13.72
N TYR A 90 -14.86 1.44 12.78
CA TYR A 90 -13.71 2.29 13.06
C TYR A 90 -14.15 3.72 13.35
N SER A 91 -13.64 4.30 14.42
CA SER A 91 -13.90 5.69 14.78
C SER A 91 -13.08 6.65 13.90
N ASN A 92 -13.44 7.94 13.91
CA ASN A 92 -12.63 8.96 13.24
C ASN A 92 -11.24 9.07 13.86
N GLU A 93 -11.14 8.83 15.17
CA GLU A 93 -9.89 8.77 15.91
C GLU A 93 -9.01 7.60 15.43
N ASP A 94 -9.60 6.44 15.19
CA ASP A 94 -8.89 5.27 14.64
C ASP A 94 -8.42 5.51 13.21
N ILE A 95 -9.28 6.09 12.36
CA ILE A 95 -8.93 6.44 10.99
C ILE A 95 -7.78 7.46 10.97
N ALA A 96 -7.82 8.48 11.83
CA ALA A 96 -6.75 9.47 11.93
C ALA A 96 -5.40 8.84 12.32
N LYS A 97 -5.41 7.82 13.19
CA LYS A 97 -4.19 7.04 13.51
C LYS A 97 -3.65 6.30 12.29
N ILE A 98 -4.51 5.55 11.60
CA ILE A 98 -4.16 4.73 10.43
C ILE A 98 -3.62 5.59 9.29
N TYR A 99 -4.24 6.74 9.02
CA TYR A 99 -3.87 7.61 7.89
C TYR A 99 -2.61 8.46 8.11
N GLY A 100 -2.03 8.44 9.31
CA GLY A 100 -0.76 9.13 9.53
C GLY A 100 -0.41 9.42 10.99
N GLY A 101 -1.39 9.43 11.90
CA GLY A 101 -1.14 9.67 13.32
C GLY A 101 -0.10 8.70 13.91
N ASN A 102 -0.16 7.43 13.54
CA ASN A 102 0.80 6.43 13.97
C ASN A 102 2.21 6.67 13.40
N MET A 103 2.31 6.99 12.11
CA MET A 103 3.59 7.30 11.48
C MET A 103 4.23 8.53 12.11
N MET A 104 3.45 9.59 12.36
CA MET A 104 3.92 10.81 13.02
C MET A 104 4.37 10.55 14.46
N ARG A 105 3.70 9.64 15.19
CA ARG A 105 4.15 9.20 16.51
C ARG A 105 5.52 8.54 16.43
N VAL A 106 5.75 7.65 15.46
CA VAL A 106 7.04 6.97 15.27
C VAL A 106 8.13 7.98 14.87
N TYR A 107 7.88 8.87 13.91
CA TYR A 107 8.81 9.92 13.50
C TYR A 107 9.31 10.76 14.68
N LYS A 108 8.41 11.19 15.56
CA LYS A 108 8.78 11.94 16.78
C LYS A 108 9.69 11.17 17.73
N GLN A 109 9.68 9.84 17.69
CA GLN A 109 10.50 9.00 18.58
C GLN A 109 11.89 8.74 18.00
N VAL A 110 11.99 8.59 16.67
CA VAL A 110 13.22 8.16 15.99
C VAL A 110 14.04 9.30 15.38
N TRP A 111 13.41 10.40 14.96
CA TRP A 111 14.11 11.60 14.49
C TRP A 111 14.45 12.51 15.67
N LYS A 112 15.65 12.28 16.23
CA LYS A 112 16.27 13.12 17.26
C LYS A 112 17.52 13.80 16.73
#